data_AF-A0A7K1IT71-F1
#
_entry.id   AF-A0A7K1IT71-F1
#
_cell.length_a   1.000
_cell.length_b   1.000
_cell.length_c   1.000
_cell.angle_alpha   90.00
_cell.angle_beta   90.00
_cell.angle_gamma   90.00
#
_symmetry.space_group_name_H-M   'P 1'
#
loop_
_entity.id
_entity.type
_entity.pdbx_description
1 polymer ?
#
loop_
_entity_poly.entity_id
_entity_poly.type
_entity_poly.pdbx_seq_one_letter_code
_entity_poly.pdbx_strand_id
1 'polypeptide(L)' 'FALGWGVRGVTASVLPGPAGNVEYFLWLGHGAPALNSSDLDRAIEEGPS' A
#
# COMPACT_ATOMS: atom_id res chain seq x y z
N PHE A 1 6.13 2.74 -15.66
CA PHE A 1 4.73 2.31 -15.44
C PHE A 1 3.89 2.71 -16.65
N ALA A 2 3.13 1.76 -17.24
CA ALA A 2 2.44 1.96 -18.52
C ALA A 2 1.31 3.02 -18.48
N LEU A 3 0.81 3.36 -17.29
CA LEU A 3 -0.29 4.32 -17.11
C LEU A 3 0.15 5.67 -16.51
N GLY A 4 1.46 5.89 -16.27
CA GLY A 4 1.97 7.14 -15.69
C GLY A 4 1.73 7.35 -14.18
N TRP A 5 1.12 6.38 -13.49
CA TRP A 5 0.88 6.42 -12.06
C TRP A 5 2.03 5.80 -11.26
N GLY A 6 2.28 6.37 -10.09
CA GLY A 6 3.12 5.82 -9.02
C GLY A 6 2.43 5.93 -7.66
N VAL A 7 3.17 5.66 -6.59
CA VAL A 7 2.63 5.61 -5.22
C VAL A 7 3.23 6.74 -4.38
N ARG A 8 2.37 7.51 -3.72
CA ARG A 8 2.74 8.54 -2.74
C ARG A 8 2.72 8.04 -1.30
N GLY A 9 2.00 6.96 -1.03
CA GLY A 9 1.93 6.33 0.27
C GLY A 9 1.17 5.01 0.25
N VAL A 10 1.44 4.18 1.24
CA VAL A 10 0.79 2.89 1.49
C VAL A 10 0.53 2.74 2.99
N THR A 11 -0.58 2.11 3.35
CA THR A 11 -0.88 1.70 4.73
C THR A 11 -1.76 0.44 4.71
N ALA A 12 -1.66 -0.39 5.74
CA ALA A 12 -2.57 -1.51 5.93
C ALA A 12 -3.93 -1.00 6.44
N SER A 13 -5.01 -1.64 5.99
CA SER A 13 -6.33 -1.51 6.60
C SER A 13 -6.29 -2.06 8.02
N VAL A 14 -6.84 -1.31 8.97
CA VAL A 14 -7.03 -1.78 10.36
C VAL A 14 -8.13 -2.83 10.49
N LEU A 15 -8.95 -3.01 9.45
CA LEU A 15 -10.01 -4.01 9.41
C LEU A 15 -9.55 -5.24 8.60
N PRO A 16 -9.81 -6.47 9.09
CA PRO A 16 -9.54 -7.66 8.31
C PRO A 16 -10.47 -7.70 7.09
N GLY A 17 -9.92 -8.15 5.96
CA GLY A 17 -10.69 -8.38 4.74
C GLY A 17 -11.65 -9.57 4.88
N PRO A 18 -12.56 -9.78 3.93
CA PRO A 18 -13.66 -10.74 4.04
C PRO A 18 -13.26 -12.20 4.33
N ALA A 19 -12.06 -12.61 3.90
CA ALA A 19 -11.50 -13.94 4.13
C ALA A 19 -10.33 -13.96 5.13
N GLY A 20 -10.18 -12.91 5.94
CA GLY A 20 -9.04 -12.73 6.84
C GLY A 20 -7.77 -12.22 6.14
N ASN A 21 -7.87 -11.73 4.91
CA ASN A 21 -6.75 -11.10 4.21
C ASN A 21 -6.43 -9.73 4.82
N VAL A 22 -5.16 -9.34 4.83
CA VAL A 22 -4.77 -7.94 5.05
C VAL A 22 -4.98 -7.16 3.75
N GLU A 23 -5.75 -6.08 3.82
CA GLU A 23 -5.98 -5.17 2.69
C GLU A 23 -5.08 -3.92 2.83
N TYR A 24 -4.67 -3.33 1.71
CA TYR A 24 -3.82 -2.14 1.70
C TYR A 24 -4.49 -0.98 0.97
N PHE A 25 -4.32 0.23 1.51
CA PHE A 25 -4.67 1.46 0.81
C PHE A 25 -3.43 2.04 0.13
N LEU A 26 -3.57 2.37 -1.16
CA LEU A 26 -2.54 3.07 -1.93
C LEU A 26 -3.00 4.48 -2.26
N TRP A 27 -2.19 5.47 -1.91
CA TRP A 27 -2.34 6.82 -2.44
C TRP A 27 -1.61 6.94 -3.77
N LEU A 28 -2.35 6.78 -4.87
CA LEU A 28 -1.78 6.87 -6.21
C LEU A 28 -1.64 8.34 -6.67
N GLY A 29 -0.59 8.62 -7.43
CA GLY A 29 -0.39 9.92 -8.07
C GLY A 29 0.26 9.80 -9.43
N HIS A 30 -0.23 10.57 -10.40
CA HIS A 30 0.44 10.68 -11.70
C HIS A 30 1.85 11.30 -11.53
N GLY A 31 2.86 10.69 -12.14
CA GLY A 31 4.27 11.08 -12.03
C GLY A 31 4.92 10.79 -10.67
N ALA A 32 4.22 10.15 -9.73
CA ALA A 32 4.82 9.67 -8.49
C ALA A 32 5.84 8.54 -8.77
N PRO A 33 6.82 8.31 -7.87
CA PRO A 33 7.77 7.21 -8.04
C PRO A 33 7.08 5.84 -7.93
N ALA A 34 7.85 4.79 -8.25
CA ALA A 34 7.47 3.42 -7.89
C ALA A 34 7.19 3.30 -6.39
N LEU A 35 6.38 2.31 -6.00
CA LEU A 35 6.23 1.96 -4.59
C LEU A 35 7.61 1.67 -3.99
N ASN A 36 7.90 2.37 -2.89
CA ASN A 36 9.09 2.14 -2.10
C ASN A 36 8.91 0.86 -1.26
N SER A 37 9.87 -0.07 -1.35
CA SER A 37 9.82 -1.32 -0.58
C SER A 37 9.83 -1.09 0.92
N SER A 38 10.58 -0.11 1.43
CA SER A 38 10.63 0.14 2.88
C SER A 38 9.29 0.67 3.44
N ASP A 39 8.54 1.41 2.63
CA ASP A 39 7.20 1.87 3.02
C ASP A 39 6.20 0.71 3.01
N LEU A 40 6.36 -0.24 2.08
CA LEU A 40 5.56 -1.47 2.06
C LEU A 40 5.89 -2.37 3.25
N ASP A 41 7.16 -2.59 3.55
CA ASP A 41 7.62 -3.41 4.68
C ASP A 41 7.04 -2.87 5.99
N ARG A 42 7.09 -1.55 6.18
CA ARG A 42 6.47 -0.89 7.34
C ARG A 42 4.96 -1.05 7.38
N ALA A 43 4.26 -0.91 6.25
CA ALA A 43 2.81 -1.12 6.21
C ALA A 43 2.42 -2.57 6.53
N ILE A 44 3.25 -3.55 6.17
CA ILE A 44 3.07 -4.96 6.54
C ILE A 44 3.26 -5.12 8.06
N GLU A 45 4.32 -4.56 8.63
CA GLU A 45 4.61 -4.63 10.07
C GLU A 45 3.55 -3.95 10.93
N GLU A 46 3.03 -2.80 10.49
CA GLU A 46 1.97 -2.05 11.16
C GLU A 46 0.56 -2.68 10.98
N GLY A 47 0.44 -3.70 10.13
CA GLY A 47 -0.82 -4.35 9.79
C GLY A 47 -1.39 -5.26 10.89
N PRO A 48 -2.69 -5.62 10.80
CA PRO A 48 -3.34 -6.51 11.76
C PRO A 48 -2.80 -7.95 11.69
N SER A 49 -2.80 -8.64 12.84
CA SER A 49 -2.35 -10.03 13.04
C SER A 49 -3.37 -11.08 12.61
#